data_AF-R6MC03-F1
#
_entry.id   AF-R6MC03-F1
#
_cell.length_a   1.000
_cell.length_b   1.000
_cell.length_c   1.000
_cell.angle_alpha   90.00
_cell.angle_beta   90.00
_cell.angle_gamma   90.00
#
_symmetry.space_group_name_H-M   'P 1'
#
loop_
_entity.id
_entity.type
_entity.pdbx_description
1 polymer ?
#
loop_
_entity_poly.entity_id
_entity_poly.type
_entity_poly.pdbx_seq_one_letter_code
_entity_poly.pdbx_strand_id
1 'polypeptide(L)'
;MKEKNLTSFMQKLIISFLQEGRLGTAHVYQSTYNRIKSFTGGRPLKFNELTPSWLKAFQNYLLSYQLQWNTISTYMRMLRAVYFRAVDEGITIEYPRLFHCVYTGTRVTVKRAVDAQVLQHLYNKQIPQNTKMERARKLFLLLFMLRGIPFVDIAYLRRCDLNGNILTYRRRKTGTWITVRVEPEAMKLIQALKSTDIHSPYLFPFIQKYGRNEYHQYQYALRIFNYQLK
;
A
#
# COMPACT_ATOMS: atom_id res chain seq x y z
N MET A 1 29.00 -20.25 -1.45
CA MET A 1 29.64 -18.95 -1.79
C MET A 1 28.69 -17.83 -1.34
N LYS A 2 29.12 -16.91 -0.46
CA LYS A 2 28.23 -15.83 0.02
C LYS A 2 27.84 -14.90 -1.14
N GLU A 3 26.58 -14.49 -1.20
CA GLU A 3 26.01 -13.67 -2.30
C GLU A 3 26.67 -12.28 -2.34
N LYS A 4 27.52 -12.00 -3.32
CA LYS A 4 28.23 -10.70 -3.40
C LYS A 4 27.40 -9.57 -4.03
N ASN A 5 26.29 -9.90 -4.68
CA ASN A 5 25.45 -8.94 -5.40
C ASN A 5 24.26 -8.50 -4.56
N LEU A 6 24.17 -7.19 -4.29
CA LEU A 6 23.06 -6.56 -3.58
C LEU A 6 21.75 -6.77 -4.32
N THR A 7 21.73 -6.61 -5.65
CA THR A 7 20.51 -6.77 -6.46
C THR A 7 19.97 -8.20 -6.39
N SER A 8 20.83 -9.20 -6.40
CA SER A 8 20.44 -10.61 -6.29
C SER A 8 19.94 -10.95 -4.89
N PHE A 9 20.61 -10.44 -3.85
CA PHE A 9 20.15 -10.56 -2.47
C PHE A 9 18.77 -9.91 -2.28
N MET A 10 18.57 -8.72 -2.86
CA MET A 10 17.30 -8.01 -2.81
C MET A 10 16.17 -8.79 -3.49
N GLN A 11 16.42 -9.47 -4.61
CA GLN A 11 15.43 -10.35 -5.25
C GLN A 11 15.04 -11.53 -4.35
N LYS A 12 16.00 -12.15 -3.66
CA LYS A 12 15.71 -13.21 -2.67
C LYS A 12 14.81 -12.71 -1.55
N LEU A 13 15.08 -11.52 -1.01
CA LEU A 13 14.21 -10.90 0.00
C LEU A 13 12.80 -10.64 -0.53
N ILE A 14 12.66 -10.17 -1.78
CA ILE A 14 11.35 -9.97 -2.39
C ILE A 14 10.57 -11.28 -2.48
N ILE A 15 11.22 -12.37 -2.91
CA ILE A 15 10.59 -13.69 -2.99
C ILE A 15 10.18 -14.19 -1.61
N SER A 16 11.03 -14.03 -0.59
CA SER A 16 10.70 -14.38 0.81
C SER A 16 9.46 -13.62 1.29
N PHE A 17 9.39 -12.31 1.07
CA PHE A 17 8.21 -11.53 1.47
C PHE A 17 6.93 -11.94 0.73
N LEU A 18 7.04 -12.39 -0.51
CA LEU A 18 5.88 -12.93 -1.24
C LEU A 18 5.40 -14.25 -0.62
N GLN A 19 6.33 -15.15 -0.28
CA GLN A 19 6.05 -16.42 0.39
C GLN A 19 5.47 -16.22 1.80
N GLU A 20 5.95 -15.22 2.53
CA GLU A 20 5.43 -14.79 3.84
C GLU A 20 4.06 -14.07 3.74
N GLY A 21 3.52 -13.85 2.54
CA GLY A 21 2.25 -13.11 2.34
C GLY A 21 2.36 -11.60 2.59
N ARG A 22 3.57 -11.05 2.72
CA ARG A 22 3.86 -9.62 2.96
C ARG A 22 3.89 -8.83 1.65
N LEU A 23 2.80 -8.91 0.90
CA LEU A 23 2.70 -8.39 -0.47
C LEU A 23 2.99 -6.88 -0.56
N GLY A 24 2.57 -6.09 0.44
CA GLY A 24 2.88 -4.67 0.51
C GLY A 24 4.38 -4.38 0.67
N THR A 25 5.07 -5.13 1.53
CA THR A 25 6.52 -5.02 1.70
C THR A 25 7.24 -5.45 0.43
N ALA A 26 6.89 -6.61 -0.13
CA ALA A 26 7.44 -7.10 -1.39
C ALA A 26 7.30 -6.07 -2.52
N HIS A 27 6.13 -5.43 -2.65
CA HIS A 27 5.87 -4.41 -3.67
C HIS A 27 6.80 -3.20 -3.56
N VAL A 28 7.07 -2.69 -2.35
CA VAL A 28 7.94 -1.52 -2.15
C VAL A 28 9.41 -1.90 -2.38
N TYR A 29 9.83 -3.09 -1.97
CA TYR A 29 11.16 -3.62 -2.30
C TYR A 29 11.31 -3.80 -3.81
N GLN A 30 10.34 -4.41 -4.50
CA GLN A 30 10.35 -4.57 -5.96
C GLN A 30 10.43 -3.22 -6.68
N SER A 31 9.67 -2.23 -6.22
CA SER A 31 9.73 -0.86 -6.77
C SER A 31 11.12 -0.24 -6.61
N THR A 32 11.75 -0.43 -5.44
CA THR A 32 13.11 0.04 -5.17
C THR A 32 14.13 -0.69 -6.06
N TYR A 33 14.03 -2.01 -6.17
CA TYR A 33 14.87 -2.84 -7.03
C TYR A 33 14.80 -2.38 -8.49
N ASN A 34 13.60 -2.11 -9.01
CA ASN A 34 13.42 -1.63 -10.37
C ASN A 34 14.10 -0.28 -10.61
N ARG A 35 14.08 0.62 -9.62
CA ARG A 35 14.77 1.91 -9.70
C ARG A 35 16.29 1.76 -9.68
N ILE A 36 16.81 0.87 -8.84
CA ILE A 36 18.25 0.55 -8.82
C ILE A 36 18.67 -0.06 -10.16
N LYS A 37 17.91 -1.05 -10.67
CA LYS A 37 18.16 -1.68 -11.97
C LYS A 37 18.17 -0.66 -13.10
N SER A 38 17.22 0.28 -13.10
CA SER A 38 17.21 1.36 -14.10
C SER A 38 18.41 2.29 -13.98
N PHE A 39 18.84 2.61 -12.75
CA PHE A 39 20.00 3.47 -12.51
C PHE A 39 21.32 2.81 -12.93
N THR A 40 21.45 1.49 -12.74
CA THR A 40 22.66 0.74 -13.11
C THR A 40 22.66 0.26 -14.56
N GLY A 41 21.69 0.66 -15.38
CA GLY A 41 21.57 0.19 -16.77
C GLY A 41 21.33 -1.33 -16.87
N GLY A 42 20.73 -1.94 -15.84
CA GLY A 42 20.49 -3.37 -15.76
C GLY A 42 21.65 -4.19 -15.19
N ARG A 43 22.83 -3.59 -14.98
CA ARG A 43 23.99 -4.28 -14.39
C ARG A 43 23.72 -4.64 -12.92
N PRO A 44 24.07 -5.86 -12.46
CA PRO A 44 24.06 -6.20 -11.04
C PRO A 44 24.93 -5.24 -10.21
N LEU A 45 24.40 -4.79 -9.07
CA LEU A 45 25.12 -3.95 -8.11
C LEU A 45 25.72 -4.83 -7.02
N LYS A 46 27.02 -4.72 -6.77
CA LYS A 46 27.71 -5.41 -5.67
C LYS A 46 27.63 -4.61 -4.38
N PHE A 47 27.74 -5.29 -3.23
CA PHE A 47 27.74 -4.61 -1.93
C PHE A 47 28.89 -3.62 -1.75
N ASN A 48 30.08 -3.95 -2.26
CA ASN A 48 31.26 -3.07 -2.15
C ASN A 48 31.20 -1.83 -3.07
N GLU A 49 30.28 -1.79 -4.03
CA GLU A 49 30.01 -0.61 -4.87
C GLU A 49 29.07 0.38 -4.16
N LEU A 50 28.41 -0.04 -3.08
CA LEU A 50 27.50 0.81 -2.33
C LEU A 50 28.31 1.74 -1.40
N THR A 51 28.55 2.96 -1.87
CA THR A 51 29.27 4.02 -1.15
C THR A 51 28.36 5.22 -0.86
N PRO A 52 28.76 6.16 0.04
CA PRO A 52 28.03 7.40 0.22
C PRO A 52 27.89 8.21 -1.08
N SER A 53 28.91 8.21 -1.95
CA SER A 53 28.85 8.89 -3.25
C SER A 53 27.87 8.21 -4.20
N TRP A 54 27.84 6.87 -4.24
CA TRP A 54 26.86 6.11 -5.02
C TRP A 54 25.43 6.40 -4.55
N LEU A 55 25.19 6.40 -3.24
CA LEU A 55 23.88 6.69 -2.64
C LEU A 55 23.43 8.12 -2.99
N LYS A 56 24.34 9.09 -2.95
CA LYS A 56 24.04 10.47 -3.35
C LYS A 56 23.70 10.58 -4.83
N ALA A 57 24.46 9.91 -5.70
CA ALA A 57 24.18 9.87 -7.13
C ALA A 57 22.81 9.23 -7.42
N PHE A 58 22.48 8.13 -6.73
CA PHE A 58 21.17 7.50 -6.84
C PHE A 58 20.05 8.42 -6.35
N GLN A 59 20.25 9.17 -5.27
CA GLN A 59 19.27 10.17 -4.81
C GLN A 59 19.00 11.24 -5.87
N ASN A 60 20.07 11.77 -6.47
CA ASN A 60 19.96 12.80 -7.51
C ASN A 60 19.28 12.26 -8.77
N TYR A 61 19.56 11.01 -9.14
CA TYR A 61 18.81 10.30 -10.18
C TYR A 61 17.32 10.20 -9.85
N LEU A 62 16.94 9.86 -8.61
CA LEU A 62 15.52 9.82 -8.25
C LEU A 62 14.85 11.21 -8.29
N LEU A 63 15.60 12.26 -7.94
CA LEU A 63 15.14 13.66 -8.03
C LEU A 63 14.93 14.09 -9.48
N SER A 64 15.75 13.64 -10.43
CA SER A 64 15.58 14.01 -11.84
C SER A 64 14.28 13.49 -12.47
N TYR A 65 13.69 12.43 -11.89
CA TYR A 65 12.35 11.94 -12.24
C TYR A 65 11.21 12.70 -11.52
N GLN A 66 11.50 13.85 -10.90
CA GLN A 66 10.55 14.68 -10.16
C GLN A 66 9.80 13.90 -9.05
N LEU A 67 10.45 12.88 -8.49
CA LEU A 67 9.88 12.12 -7.39
C LEU A 67 9.85 12.96 -6.11
N GLN A 68 8.76 12.84 -5.37
CA GLN A 68 8.60 13.51 -4.09
C GLN A 68 9.56 12.94 -3.04
N TRP A 69 10.01 13.78 -2.11
CA TRP A 69 10.98 13.41 -1.07
C TRP A 69 10.57 12.19 -0.22
N ASN A 70 9.28 12.01 0.04
CA ASN A 70 8.78 10.83 0.76
C ASN A 70 8.93 9.52 -0.05
N THR A 71 8.76 9.60 -1.38
CA THR A 71 9.01 8.46 -2.28
C THR A 71 10.50 8.12 -2.32
N ILE A 72 11.35 9.14 -2.45
CA ILE A 72 12.81 8.99 -2.43
C ILE A 72 13.27 8.36 -1.11
N SER A 73 12.83 8.90 0.02
CA SER A 73 13.11 8.35 1.35
C SER A 73 12.65 6.89 1.47
N THR A 74 11.49 6.55 0.91
CA THR A 74 11.01 5.17 0.91
C THR A 74 12.00 4.24 0.22
N TYR A 75 12.48 4.59 -0.97
CA TYR A 75 13.50 3.80 -1.67
C TYR A 75 14.82 3.74 -0.91
N MET A 76 15.28 4.86 -0.34
CA MET A 76 16.51 4.90 0.46
C MET A 76 16.41 4.03 1.72
N ARG A 77 15.26 4.03 2.40
CA ARG A 77 15.01 3.18 3.57
C ARG A 77 14.95 1.69 3.22
N MET A 78 14.40 1.33 2.05
CA MET A 78 14.42 -0.06 1.60
C MET A 78 15.85 -0.50 1.28
N LEU A 79 16.61 0.31 0.54
CA LEU A 79 18.01 0.03 0.23
C LEU A 79 18.84 -0.09 1.52
N ARG A 80 18.61 0.79 2.49
CA ARG A 80 19.21 0.71 3.83
C ARG A 80 18.86 -0.59 4.54
N ALA A 81 17.60 -1.00 4.54
CA ALA A 81 17.17 -2.25 5.16
C ALA A 81 17.75 -3.49 4.47
N VAL A 82 17.91 -3.47 3.13
CA VAL A 82 18.60 -4.54 2.39
C VAL A 82 20.06 -4.63 2.81
N TYR A 83 20.75 -3.49 2.89
CA TYR A 83 22.16 -3.44 3.29
C TYR A 83 22.38 -3.98 4.71
N PHE A 84 21.61 -3.51 5.70
CA PHE A 84 21.77 -3.96 7.09
C PHE A 84 21.43 -5.44 7.27
N ARG A 85 20.43 -5.99 6.57
CA ARG A 85 20.19 -7.44 6.58
C ARG A 85 21.38 -8.23 6.06
N ALA A 86 22.05 -7.74 5.01
CA ALA A 86 23.24 -8.39 4.49
C ALA A 86 24.43 -8.30 5.47
N VAL A 87 24.49 -7.25 6.28
CA VAL A 87 25.44 -7.15 7.40
C VAL A 87 25.11 -8.19 8.46
N ASP A 88 23.85 -8.27 8.88
CA ASP A 88 23.37 -9.23 9.90
C ASP A 88 23.60 -10.70 9.48
N GLU A 89 23.45 -11.01 8.18
CA GLU A 89 23.72 -12.33 7.61
C GLU A 89 25.23 -12.57 7.32
N GLY A 90 26.10 -11.62 7.64
CA GLY A 90 27.54 -11.70 7.43
C GLY A 90 27.95 -11.80 5.95
N ILE A 91 27.12 -11.28 5.04
CA ILE A 91 27.36 -11.23 3.60
C ILE A 91 28.30 -10.08 3.23
N THR A 92 28.17 -8.94 3.92
CA THR A 92 29.04 -7.77 3.80
C THR A 92 29.42 -7.25 5.18
N ILE A 93 30.50 -6.47 5.25
CA ILE A 93 30.91 -5.77 6.47
C ILE A 93 30.21 -4.41 6.52
N GLU A 94 29.82 -3.99 7.72
CA GLU A 94 29.22 -2.68 7.94
C GLU A 94 30.20 -1.54 7.61
N TYR A 95 29.72 -0.55 6.87
CA TYR A 95 30.39 0.71 6.63
C TYR A 95 29.75 1.79 7.54
N PRO A 96 30.51 2.37 8.48
CA PRO A 96 29.99 3.35 9.43
C PRO A 96 29.29 4.52 8.73
N ARG A 97 28.07 4.81 9.19
CA ARG A 97 27.23 5.92 8.69
C ARG A 97 26.99 5.92 7.18
N LEU A 98 27.03 4.79 6.48
CA LEU A 98 26.92 4.70 5.00
C LEU A 98 25.85 5.62 4.35
N PHE A 99 24.69 5.77 5.00
CA PHE A 99 23.55 6.56 4.50
C PHE A 99 23.52 8.03 4.98
N HIS A 100 24.58 8.56 5.57
CA HIS A 100 24.58 9.89 6.20
C HIS A 100 24.32 11.06 5.25
N CYS A 101 24.65 10.92 3.96
CA CYS A 101 24.55 11.98 2.96
C CYS A 101 23.22 11.97 2.17
N VAL A 102 22.31 11.04 2.49
CA VAL A 102 21.03 10.87 1.81
C VAL A 102 19.83 10.99 2.75
N TYR A 103 18.71 11.43 2.18
CA TYR A 103 17.47 11.64 2.90
C TYR A 103 16.76 10.31 3.16
N THR A 104 16.61 9.99 4.45
CA THR A 104 15.87 8.81 4.93
C THR A 104 14.74 9.18 5.90
N GLY A 105 14.43 10.48 6.02
CA GLY A 105 13.37 11.00 6.90
C GLY A 105 11.97 10.98 6.28
N THR A 106 10.99 11.56 6.97
CA THR A 106 9.64 11.78 6.44
C THR A 106 9.33 13.27 6.43
N ARG A 107 8.75 13.78 5.34
CA ARG A 107 8.20 15.13 5.25
C ARG A 107 6.72 15.13 5.52
N VAL A 108 6.26 16.13 6.27
CA VAL A 108 4.84 16.40 6.49
C VAL A 108 4.18 16.66 5.14
N THR A 109 3.05 16.00 4.90
CA THR A 109 2.21 16.23 3.72
C THR A 109 1.06 17.17 4.06
N VAL A 110 0.50 17.83 3.06
CA VAL A 110 -0.69 18.68 3.21
C VAL A 110 -1.81 17.92 3.95
N LYS A 111 -2.44 18.56 4.93
CA LYS A 111 -3.60 18.00 5.65
C LYS A 111 -4.74 17.78 4.66
N ARG A 112 -5.24 16.55 4.59
CA ARG A 112 -6.37 16.15 3.71
C ARG A 112 -7.65 15.85 4.48
N ALA A 113 -7.71 16.29 5.74
CA ALA A 113 -8.93 16.16 6.52
C ALA A 113 -9.99 17.11 5.94
N VAL A 114 -11.20 16.59 5.77
CA VAL A 114 -12.37 17.38 5.37
C VAL A 114 -13.12 17.79 6.63
N ASP A 115 -13.76 18.97 6.60
CA ASP A 115 -14.63 19.42 7.68
C ASP A 115 -15.99 18.71 7.62
N ALA A 116 -16.80 18.91 8.68
CA ALA A 116 -18.12 18.34 8.78
C ALA A 116 -19.10 18.89 7.73
N GLN A 117 -18.92 20.13 7.27
CA GLN A 117 -19.80 20.76 6.27
C GLN A 117 -19.63 20.10 4.91
N VAL A 118 -18.38 19.77 4.52
CA VAL A 118 -18.07 19.00 3.31
C VAL A 118 -18.71 17.61 3.39
N LEU A 119 -18.63 16.94 4.54
CA LEU A 119 -19.28 15.63 4.72
C LEU A 119 -20.80 15.73 4.61
N GLN A 120 -21.41 16.75 5.22
CA GLN A 120 -22.84 16.99 5.14
C GLN A 120 -23.28 17.32 3.71
N HIS A 121 -22.50 18.13 2.99
CA HIS A 121 -22.74 18.43 1.58
C HIS A 121 -22.66 17.16 0.73
N LEU A 122 -21.64 16.33 0.91
CA LEU A 122 -21.51 15.04 0.22
C LEU A 122 -22.66 14.09 0.56
N TYR A 123 -23.13 14.07 1.80
CA TYR A 123 -24.25 13.24 2.22
C TYR A 123 -25.55 13.64 1.51
N ASN A 124 -25.83 14.95 1.45
CA ASN A 124 -27.05 15.51 0.86
C ASN A 124 -26.99 15.69 -0.68
N LYS A 125 -25.80 15.56 -1.29
CA LYS A 125 -25.63 15.77 -2.73
C LYS A 125 -26.44 14.76 -3.52
N GLN A 126 -27.32 15.27 -4.38
CA GLN A 126 -28.00 14.46 -5.39
C GLN A 126 -27.06 14.22 -6.57
N ILE A 127 -26.77 12.95 -6.82
CA ILE A 127 -26.01 12.48 -8.00
C ILE A 127 -26.91 11.48 -8.72
N PRO A 128 -26.97 11.49 -10.06
CA PRO A 128 -27.74 10.51 -10.81
C PRO A 128 -27.40 9.09 -10.37
N GLN A 129 -28.45 8.30 -10.10
CA GLN A 129 -28.29 6.91 -9.69
C GLN A 129 -27.59 6.11 -10.80
N ASN A 130 -26.97 4.99 -10.41
CA ASN A 130 -26.21 4.10 -11.30
C ASN A 130 -24.96 4.71 -11.96
N THR A 131 -24.54 5.91 -11.57
CA THR A 131 -23.26 6.48 -12.01
C THR A 131 -22.08 5.96 -11.21
N LYS A 132 -20.89 5.95 -11.83
CA LYS A 132 -19.62 5.65 -11.16
C LYS A 132 -19.33 6.62 -10.00
N MET A 133 -19.69 7.90 -10.19
CA MET A 133 -19.54 8.94 -9.18
C MET A 133 -20.44 8.69 -7.97
N GLU A 134 -21.70 8.29 -8.18
CA GLU A 134 -22.60 7.95 -7.08
C GLU A 134 -22.10 6.72 -6.28
N ARG A 135 -21.57 5.71 -6.97
CA ARG A 135 -20.92 4.57 -6.30
C ARG A 135 -19.72 4.99 -5.47
N ALA A 136 -18.86 5.87 -6.00
CA ALA A 136 -17.71 6.40 -5.27
C ALA A 136 -18.13 7.23 -4.05
N ARG A 137 -19.16 8.08 -4.18
CA ARG A 137 -19.73 8.86 -3.07
C ARG A 137 -20.27 7.95 -1.97
N LYS A 138 -21.11 6.96 -2.31
CA LYS A 138 -21.64 5.97 -1.36
C LYS A 138 -20.51 5.22 -0.64
N LEU A 139 -19.49 4.80 -1.37
CA LEU A 139 -18.34 4.11 -0.78
C LEU A 139 -17.55 5.02 0.16
N PHE A 140 -17.30 6.27 -0.23
CA PHE A 140 -16.60 7.25 0.62
C PHE A 140 -17.35 7.48 1.95
N LEU A 141 -18.66 7.69 1.89
CA LEU A 141 -19.51 7.84 3.08
C LEU A 141 -19.47 6.58 3.95
N LEU A 142 -19.53 5.40 3.34
CA LEU A 142 -19.45 4.13 4.06
C LEU A 142 -18.11 3.96 4.78
N LEU A 143 -16.99 4.26 4.11
CA LEU A 143 -15.65 4.21 4.71
C LEU A 143 -15.59 5.11 5.97
N PHE A 144 -16.13 6.32 5.87
CA PHE A 144 -16.22 7.25 6.99
C PHE A 144 -17.09 6.69 8.14
N MET A 145 -18.32 6.26 7.84
CA MET A 145 -19.27 5.74 8.82
C MET A 145 -18.77 4.48 9.53
N LEU A 146 -17.95 3.66 8.87
CA LEU A 146 -17.27 2.51 9.47
C LEU A 146 -15.97 2.90 10.19
N ARG A 147 -15.99 4.05 10.88
CA ARG A 147 -14.88 4.61 11.67
C ARG A 147 -13.59 4.82 10.86
N GLY A 148 -13.72 5.25 9.61
CA GLY A 148 -12.57 5.46 8.73
C GLY A 148 -11.83 4.16 8.40
N ILE A 149 -12.56 3.07 8.18
CA ILE A 149 -11.99 1.79 7.76
C ILE A 149 -11.07 1.99 6.53
N PRO A 150 -9.84 1.47 6.52
CA PRO A 150 -8.99 1.56 5.34
C PRO A 150 -9.58 0.80 4.15
N PHE A 151 -9.32 1.30 2.94
CA PHE A 151 -9.81 0.65 1.72
C PHE A 151 -9.36 -0.82 1.59
N VAL A 152 -8.13 -1.14 2.02
CA VAL A 152 -7.63 -2.52 2.00
C VAL A 152 -8.40 -3.43 2.95
N ASP A 153 -8.97 -2.90 4.03
CA ASP A 153 -9.75 -3.70 4.96
C ASP A 153 -11.18 -3.90 4.41
N ILE A 154 -11.84 -2.84 3.91
CA ILE A 154 -13.17 -2.98 3.28
C ILE A 154 -13.12 -3.89 2.04
N ALA A 155 -12.04 -3.83 1.25
CA ALA A 155 -11.88 -4.62 0.04
C ALA A 155 -11.85 -6.13 0.29
N TYR A 156 -11.44 -6.54 1.49
CA TYR A 156 -11.31 -7.94 1.89
C TYR A 156 -12.32 -8.37 2.95
N LEU A 157 -13.27 -7.49 3.34
CA LEU A 157 -14.37 -7.89 4.22
C LEU A 157 -15.12 -9.05 3.59
N ARG A 158 -15.35 -10.09 4.39
CA ARG A 158 -16.13 -11.26 4.03
C ARG A 158 -17.56 -11.11 4.51
N ARG A 159 -18.47 -11.88 3.92
CA ARG A 159 -19.87 -11.90 4.35
C ARG A 159 -20.04 -12.33 5.80
N CYS A 160 -19.24 -13.31 6.26
CA CYS A 160 -19.23 -13.77 7.64
C CYS A 160 -18.76 -12.71 8.66
N ASP A 161 -18.06 -11.66 8.20
CA ASP A 161 -17.56 -10.60 9.09
C ASP A 161 -18.70 -9.68 9.57
N LEU A 162 -19.85 -9.69 8.89
CA LEU A 162 -21.05 -8.94 9.26
C LEU A 162 -22.12 -9.87 9.82
N ASN A 163 -22.35 -9.81 11.13
CA ASN A 163 -23.42 -10.55 11.81
C ASN A 163 -24.49 -9.57 12.33
N GLY A 164 -25.68 -9.60 11.73
CA GLY A 164 -26.72 -8.61 12.00
C GLY A 164 -26.23 -7.19 11.70
N ASN A 165 -26.09 -6.37 12.74
CA ASN A 165 -25.52 -5.02 12.67
C ASN A 165 -24.12 -4.91 13.29
N ILE A 166 -23.42 -6.02 13.52
CA ILE A 166 -22.06 -6.01 14.07
C ILE A 166 -21.08 -6.44 12.98
N LEU A 167 -20.15 -5.55 12.64
CA LEU A 167 -19.03 -5.82 11.75
C LEU A 167 -17.77 -6.12 12.56
N THR A 168 -17.22 -7.33 12.45
CA THR A 168 -15.98 -7.75 13.12
C THR A 168 -14.95 -8.20 12.10
N TYR A 169 -13.78 -7.58 12.09
CA TYR A 169 -12.73 -7.88 11.12
C TYR A 169 -11.32 -7.69 11.70
N ARG A 170 -10.34 -8.34 11.06
CA ARG A 170 -8.93 -8.23 11.42
C ARG A 170 -8.21 -7.25 10.49
N ARG A 171 -7.62 -6.19 11.05
CA ARG A 171 -6.87 -5.17 10.29
C ARG A 171 -5.71 -5.81 9.55
N ARG A 172 -5.63 -5.62 8.23
CA ARG A 172 -4.54 -6.19 7.41
C ARG A 172 -3.17 -5.60 7.71
N LYS A 173 -3.11 -4.33 8.12
CA LYS A 173 -1.83 -3.67 8.41
C LYS A 173 -1.25 -4.08 9.77
N THR A 174 -2.09 -4.17 10.81
CA THR A 174 -1.64 -4.32 12.20
C THR A 174 -1.99 -5.67 12.82
N GLY A 175 -2.85 -6.45 12.18
CA GLY A 175 -3.34 -7.72 12.72
C GLY A 175 -4.37 -7.59 13.85
N THR A 176 -4.71 -6.36 14.26
CA THR A 176 -5.64 -6.06 15.36
C THR A 176 -7.08 -6.36 14.97
N TRP A 177 -7.85 -6.93 15.89
CA TRP A 177 -9.31 -7.09 15.74
C TRP A 177 -10.04 -5.77 15.96
N ILE A 178 -11.02 -5.50 15.11
CA ILE A 178 -11.89 -4.34 15.19
C ILE A 178 -13.33 -4.81 15.13
N THR A 179 -14.15 -4.32 16.06
CA THR A 179 -15.59 -4.55 16.11
C THR A 179 -16.32 -3.21 16.05
N VAL A 180 -17.28 -3.09 15.12
CA VAL A 180 -18.03 -1.87 14.86
C VAL A 180 -19.52 -2.21 14.79
N ARG A 181 -20.34 -1.49 15.56
CA ARG A 181 -21.79 -1.49 15.36
C ARG A 181 -22.08 -0.64 14.12
N VAL A 182 -22.78 -1.22 13.15
CA VAL A 182 -23.17 -0.61 11.90
C VAL A 182 -24.50 0.10 12.11
N GLU A 183 -24.49 1.43 11.99
CA GLU A 183 -25.70 2.24 12.08
C GLU A 183 -26.64 2.00 10.88
N PRO A 184 -27.96 2.24 11.00
CA PRO A 184 -28.93 2.01 9.94
C PRO A 184 -28.56 2.69 8.60
N GLU A 185 -28.06 3.92 8.66
CA GLU A 185 -27.61 4.69 7.49
C GLU A 185 -26.44 4.01 6.78
N ALA A 186 -25.46 3.51 7.54
CA ALA A 186 -24.34 2.75 7.00
C ALA A 186 -24.82 1.42 6.42
N MET A 187 -25.78 0.75 7.07
CA MET A 187 -26.35 -0.50 6.59
C MET A 187 -27.04 -0.32 5.22
N LYS A 188 -27.76 0.79 4.99
CA LYS A 188 -28.32 1.13 3.67
C LYS A 188 -27.24 1.19 2.59
N LEU A 189 -26.08 1.79 2.90
CA LEU A 189 -24.93 1.85 1.99
C LEU A 189 -24.30 0.48 1.75
N ILE A 190 -24.18 -0.36 2.78
CA ILE A 190 -23.71 -1.75 2.64
C ILE A 190 -24.63 -2.49 1.67
N GLN A 191 -25.95 -2.43 1.86
CA GLN A 191 -26.90 -3.14 0.98
C GLN A 191 -26.84 -2.63 -0.47
N ALA A 192 -26.61 -1.34 -0.68
CA ALA A 192 -26.49 -0.75 -2.01
C ALA A 192 -25.17 -1.08 -2.73
N LEU A 193 -24.11 -1.41 -1.99
CA LEU A 193 -22.76 -1.64 -2.53
C LEU A 193 -22.32 -3.11 -2.49
N LYS A 194 -23.02 -3.97 -1.74
CA LYS A 194 -22.62 -5.37 -1.54
C LYS A 194 -22.52 -6.12 -2.87
N SER A 195 -21.67 -7.14 -2.89
CA SER A 195 -21.53 -8.02 -4.04
C SER A 195 -22.84 -8.77 -4.32
N THR A 196 -23.27 -8.76 -5.58
CA THR A 196 -24.42 -9.53 -6.08
C THR A 196 -24.07 -10.98 -6.41
N ASP A 197 -22.78 -11.31 -6.49
CA ASP A 197 -22.31 -12.68 -6.75
C ASP A 197 -22.44 -13.54 -5.49
N ILE A 198 -23.42 -14.45 -5.44
CA ILE A 198 -23.70 -15.30 -4.28
C ILE A 198 -22.55 -16.26 -3.93
N HIS A 199 -21.67 -16.56 -4.88
CA HIS A 199 -20.52 -17.45 -4.66
C HIS A 199 -19.29 -16.71 -4.12
N SER A 200 -19.26 -15.38 -4.22
CA SER A 200 -18.15 -14.59 -3.67
C SER A 200 -18.11 -14.65 -2.14
N PRO A 201 -16.97 -14.96 -1.50
CA PRO A 201 -16.87 -14.86 -0.04
C PRO A 201 -16.87 -13.40 0.45
N TYR A 202 -16.58 -12.45 -0.44
CA TYR A 202 -16.40 -11.04 -0.12
C TYR A 202 -17.73 -10.30 -0.03
N LEU A 203 -17.84 -9.39 0.95
CA LEU A 203 -19.00 -8.55 1.15
C LEU A 203 -19.17 -7.55 0.00
N PHE A 204 -18.08 -7.04 -0.55
CA PHE A 204 -18.07 -6.04 -1.62
C PHE A 204 -17.36 -6.55 -2.89
N PRO A 205 -17.75 -6.08 -4.08
CA PRO A 205 -17.27 -6.62 -5.37
C PRO A 205 -15.91 -6.06 -5.80
N PHE A 206 -14.95 -5.91 -4.88
CA PHE A 206 -13.59 -5.45 -5.20
C PHE A 206 -12.65 -6.58 -5.59
N ILE A 207 -12.91 -7.78 -5.09
CA ILE A 207 -12.15 -9.00 -5.38
C ILE A 207 -13.15 -10.01 -5.94
N GLN A 208 -13.01 -10.32 -7.22
CA GLN A 208 -13.90 -11.23 -7.94
C GLN A 208 -13.31 -12.64 -8.01
N LYS A 209 -12.00 -12.74 -8.25
CA LYS A 209 -11.31 -14.03 -8.36
C LYS A 209 -10.65 -14.38 -7.03
N TYR A 210 -11.38 -15.12 -6.20
CA TYR A 210 -10.87 -15.62 -4.92
C TYR A 210 -9.65 -16.53 -5.14
N GLY A 211 -8.63 -16.40 -4.29
CA GLY A 211 -7.40 -17.22 -4.37
C GLY A 211 -6.47 -16.88 -5.54
N ARG A 212 -6.82 -15.91 -6.41
CA ARG A 212 -6.01 -15.52 -7.57
C ARG A 212 -5.76 -14.02 -7.62
N ASN A 213 -4.51 -13.61 -7.35
CA ASN A 213 -4.05 -12.22 -7.50
C ASN A 213 -4.93 -11.18 -6.78
N GLU A 214 -5.45 -11.52 -5.60
CA GLU A 214 -6.37 -10.66 -4.84
C GLU A 214 -5.76 -9.30 -4.53
N TYR A 215 -4.45 -9.27 -4.23
CA TYR A 215 -3.72 -8.02 -3.99
C TYR A 215 -3.72 -7.11 -5.22
N HIS A 216 -3.56 -7.66 -6.42
CA HIS A 216 -3.63 -6.87 -7.64
C HIS A 216 -5.05 -6.34 -7.91
N GLN A 217 -6.08 -7.17 -7.66
CA GLN A 217 -7.48 -6.74 -7.77
C GLN A 217 -7.79 -5.59 -6.80
N TYR A 218 -7.36 -5.70 -5.55
CA TYR A 218 -7.45 -4.63 -4.56
C TYR A 218 -6.75 -3.34 -5.05
N GLN A 219 -5.51 -3.43 -5.53
CA GLN A 219 -4.77 -2.26 -6.01
C GLN A 219 -5.48 -1.59 -7.19
N TYR A 220 -6.04 -2.37 -8.10
CA TYR A 220 -6.82 -1.87 -9.22
C TYR A 220 -8.11 -1.17 -8.75
N ALA A 221 -8.88 -1.80 -7.86
CA ALA A 221 -10.07 -1.21 -7.27
C ALA A 221 -9.79 0.11 -6.54
N LEU A 222 -8.70 0.17 -5.77
CA LEU A 222 -8.27 1.40 -5.08
C LEU A 222 -7.91 2.52 -6.08
N ARG A 223 -7.25 2.19 -7.19
CA ARG A 223 -6.92 3.18 -8.24
C ARG A 223 -8.19 3.74 -8.89
N ILE A 224 -9.14 2.87 -9.23
CA ILE A 224 -10.44 3.29 -9.79
C ILE A 224 -11.17 4.19 -8.80
N PHE A 225 -11.26 3.78 -7.53
CA PHE A 225 -11.93 4.58 -6.51
C PHE A 225 -11.30 5.96 -6.38
N ASN A 226 -9.97 6.04 -6.25
CA ASN A 226 -9.27 7.32 -6.16
C ASN A 226 -9.42 8.19 -7.41
N TYR A 227 -9.57 7.59 -8.60
CA TYR A 227 -9.83 8.33 -9.83
C TYR A 227 -11.24 8.93 -9.84
N GLN A 228 -12.23 8.19 -9.32
CA GLN A 228 -13.64 8.64 -9.25
C GLN A 228 -13.91 9.69 -8.17
N LEU A 229 -12.95 9.92 -7.25
CA LEU A 229 -13.02 10.97 -6.24
C LEU A 229 -12.52 12.34 -6.73
N LYS A 230 -11.93 12.39 -7.93
CA LYS A 230 -11.50 13.62 -8.58
C LYS A 230 -12.60 14.15 -9.48
#